data_AF-A0A957GH76-F1
#
_entry.id   AF-A0A957GH76-F1
#
_cell.length_a   1.000
_cell.length_b   1.000
_cell.length_c   1.000
_cell.angle_alpha   90.00
_cell.angle_beta   90.00
_cell.angle_gamma   90.00
#
_symmetry.space_group_name_H-M   'P 1'
#
loop_
_entity.id
_entity.type
_entity.pdbx_description
1 polymer ?
#
loop_
_entity_poly.entity_id
_entity_poly.type
_entity_poly.pdbx_seq_one_letter_code
_entity_poly.pdbx_strand_id
1 'polypeptide(L)'
;MISPEILRRYPFFGGLSLEQITTLAWHAEEIEAEADTTFFREGDTLTHFYLVTEGTVEITVPFTAPNQVHDVANQLTGQVTTAEASLSIVGIGDIFGWSGLIPPYKATATATMLTPGRVVAINTEALREEFTTDWQFGYQLMEKAAQVISQRLRDLRVQSLAQLIP
;
A
#
# COMPACT_ATOMS: atom_id res chain seq x y z
N MET A 1 -11.74 15.66 -4.86
CA MET A 1 -11.70 16.28 -3.53
C MET A 1 -12.72 15.62 -2.63
N ILE A 2 -12.29 15.23 -1.43
CA ILE A 2 -13.14 14.70 -0.37
C ILE A 2 -13.30 15.73 0.77
N SER A 3 -14.16 15.45 1.76
CA SER A 3 -14.22 16.26 2.97
C SER A 3 -12.95 16.07 3.83
N PRO A 4 -12.28 17.16 4.28
CA PRO A 4 -11.15 17.09 5.22
C PRO A 4 -11.45 16.30 6.50
N GLU A 5 -12.70 16.32 6.96
CA GLU A 5 -13.14 15.64 8.18
C GLU A 5 -13.06 14.10 8.07
N ILE A 6 -13.05 13.55 6.85
CA ILE A 6 -12.82 12.11 6.65
C ILE A 6 -11.41 11.74 7.12
N LEU A 7 -10.39 12.49 6.69
CA LEU A 7 -8.98 12.20 7.01
C LEU A 7 -8.67 12.40 8.50
N ARG A 8 -9.27 13.41 9.13
CA ARG A 8 -9.03 13.73 10.55
C ARG A 8 -9.42 12.64 11.53
N ARG A 9 -10.30 11.72 11.11
CA ARG A 9 -10.74 10.58 11.92
C ARG A 9 -9.65 9.53 12.12
N TYR A 10 -8.62 9.52 11.26
CA TYR A 10 -7.65 8.45 11.23
C TYR A 10 -6.32 8.87 11.88
N PRO A 11 -5.77 8.06 12.81
CA PRO A 11 -4.53 8.39 13.53
C PRO A 11 -3.33 8.64 12.62
N PHE A 12 -3.30 8.03 11.43
CA PHE A 12 -2.24 8.24 10.44
C PHE A 12 -2.04 9.73 10.14
N PHE A 13 -3.11 10.51 10.04
CA PHE A 13 -3.03 11.96 9.74
C PHE A 13 -2.92 12.84 11.00
N GLY A 14 -2.79 12.25 12.19
CA GLY A 14 -2.63 12.99 13.44
C GLY A 14 -1.38 13.86 13.44
N GLY A 15 -1.47 15.07 13.99
CA GLY A 15 -0.36 16.02 14.06
C GLY A 15 -0.17 16.89 12.80
N LEU A 16 -0.93 16.64 11.73
CA LEU A 16 -1.03 17.56 10.60
C LEU A 16 -1.96 18.74 10.96
N SER A 17 -1.63 19.92 10.45
CA SER A 17 -2.47 21.12 10.59
C SER A 17 -3.76 20.99 9.77
N LEU A 18 -4.78 21.79 10.07
CA LEU A 18 -6.01 21.81 9.28
C LEU A 18 -5.75 22.18 7.80
N GLU A 19 -4.80 23.07 7.56
CA GLU A 19 -4.38 23.46 6.21
C GLU A 19 -3.79 22.26 5.45
N GLN A 20 -2.85 21.53 6.06
CA GLN A 20 -2.24 20.33 5.48
C GLN A 20 -3.26 19.22 5.21
N ILE A 21 -4.21 19.01 6.14
CA ILE A 21 -5.33 18.08 5.92
C ILE A 21 -6.21 18.53 4.75
N THR A 22 -6.45 19.84 4.62
CA THR A 22 -7.24 20.38 3.51
C THR A 22 -6.53 20.17 2.18
N THR A 23 -5.21 20.38 2.13
CA THR A 23 -4.37 20.07 0.97
C THR A 23 -4.44 18.59 0.60
N LEU A 24 -4.33 17.67 1.57
CA LEU A 24 -4.52 16.24 1.32
C LEU A 24 -5.90 15.95 0.71
N ALA A 25 -6.95 16.49 1.32
CA ALA A 25 -8.32 16.27 0.87
C ALA A 25 -8.60 16.84 -0.52
N TRP A 26 -7.93 17.94 -0.88
CA TRP A 26 -7.98 18.56 -2.21
C TRP A 26 -7.43 17.62 -3.28
N HIS A 27 -6.29 16.98 -3.01
CA HIS A 27 -5.62 16.02 -3.89
C HIS A 27 -6.13 14.58 -3.75
N ALA A 28 -7.29 14.40 -3.12
CA ALA A 28 -7.85 13.10 -2.84
C ALA A 28 -9.23 12.89 -3.48
N GLU A 29 -9.51 11.63 -3.77
CA GLU A 29 -10.81 11.14 -4.22
C GLU A 29 -11.19 9.86 -3.48
N GLU A 30 -12.48 9.62 -3.35
CA GLU A 30 -13.00 8.37 -2.80
C GLU A 30 -13.27 7.40 -3.94
N ILE A 31 -12.81 6.16 -3.80
CA ILE A 31 -12.98 5.08 -4.77
C ILE A 31 -13.73 3.95 -4.07
N GLU A 32 -14.85 3.56 -4.66
CA GLU A 32 -15.57 2.34 -4.30
C GLU A 32 -14.99 1.18 -5.12
N ALA A 33 -14.73 0.06 -4.46
CA ALA A 33 -14.08 -1.11 -5.06
C ALA A 33 -14.78 -2.39 -4.62
N GLU A 34 -15.07 -3.25 -5.59
CA GLU A 34 -15.55 -4.61 -5.36
C GLU A 34 -14.40 -5.52 -4.93
N ALA A 35 -14.73 -6.69 -4.37
CA ALA A 35 -13.74 -7.73 -4.15
C ALA A 35 -13.01 -8.08 -5.47
N ASP A 36 -11.74 -8.50 -5.34
CA ASP A 36 -10.81 -8.81 -6.43
C ASP A 36 -10.36 -7.60 -7.28
N THR A 37 -10.75 -6.37 -6.91
CA THR A 37 -10.24 -5.16 -7.57
C THR A 37 -8.77 -4.95 -7.21
N THR A 38 -7.87 -5.11 -8.17
CA THR A 38 -6.44 -4.79 -8.00
C THR A 38 -6.19 -3.30 -8.21
N PHE A 39 -5.65 -2.62 -7.19
CA PHE A 39 -5.29 -1.19 -7.28
C PHE A 39 -3.97 -0.98 -8.03
N PHE A 40 -3.00 -1.86 -7.80
CA PHE A 40 -1.70 -1.87 -8.46
C PHE A 40 -1.02 -3.22 -8.26
N ARG A 41 -0.09 -3.54 -9.15
CA ARG A 41 0.79 -4.71 -9.06
C ARG A 41 2.20 -4.31 -8.67
N GLU A 42 2.96 -5.25 -8.13
CA GLU A 42 4.38 -5.02 -7.84
C GLU A 42 5.13 -4.51 -9.09
N GLY A 43 5.99 -3.50 -8.90
CA GLY A 43 6.76 -2.86 -9.96
C GLY A 43 6.03 -1.73 -10.71
N ASP A 44 4.72 -1.60 -10.53
CA ASP A 44 3.95 -0.50 -11.10
C ASP A 44 4.43 0.85 -10.57
N THR A 45 4.36 1.89 -11.40
CA THR A 45 4.56 3.25 -10.92
C THR A 45 3.33 3.69 -10.13
N LEU A 46 3.54 4.06 -8.87
CA LEU A 46 2.47 4.53 -8.01
C LEU A 46 2.26 6.03 -8.21
N THR A 47 1.05 6.38 -8.63
CA THR A 47 0.57 7.76 -8.69
C THR A 47 -0.22 8.15 -7.44
N HIS A 48 -0.73 7.16 -6.70
CA HIS A 48 -1.53 7.35 -5.50
C HIS A 48 -1.04 6.48 -4.34
N PHE A 49 -1.26 6.97 -3.13
CA PHE A 49 -1.33 6.13 -1.94
C PHE A 49 -2.76 6.17 -1.40
N TYR A 50 -3.11 5.20 -0.57
CA TYR A 50 -4.51 4.92 -0.27
C TYR A 50 -4.73 4.74 1.22
N LEU A 51 -5.85 5.26 1.71
CA LEU A 51 -6.41 5.01 3.03
C LEU A 51 -7.65 4.13 2.88
N VAL A 52 -7.71 3.01 3.60
CA VAL A 52 -8.92 2.18 3.62
C VAL A 52 -9.96 2.83 4.55
N THR A 53 -11.15 3.12 4.03
CA THR A 53 -12.27 3.66 4.82
C THR A 53 -13.35 2.62 5.07
N GLU A 54 -13.44 1.59 4.23
CA GLU A 54 -14.34 0.45 4.36
C GLU A 54 -13.72 -0.79 3.67
N GLY A 55 -14.00 -1.98 4.22
CA GLY A 55 -13.50 -3.24 3.68
C GLY A 55 -12.06 -3.56 4.09
N THR A 56 -11.42 -4.45 3.33
CA THR A 56 -10.06 -4.94 3.56
C THR A 56 -9.33 -5.13 2.24
N VAL A 57 -8.01 -4.89 2.26
CA VAL A 57 -7.12 -5.05 1.11
C VAL A 57 -6.06 -6.07 1.47
N GLU A 58 -5.85 -7.04 0.59
CA GLU A 58 -4.74 -7.98 0.69
C GLU A 58 -3.50 -7.42 -0.04
N ILE A 59 -2.35 -7.55 0.62
CA ILE A 59 -1.04 -7.22 0.06
C ILE A 59 -0.33 -8.53 -0.28
N THR A 60 0.00 -8.74 -1.55
CA THR A 60 0.67 -9.96 -2.03
C THR A 60 1.99 -9.66 -2.74
N VAL A 61 2.91 -10.61 -2.76
CA VAL A 61 4.14 -10.56 -3.56
C VAL A 61 4.25 -11.81 -4.43
N PRO A 62 4.75 -11.73 -5.68
CA PRO A 62 5.00 -12.88 -6.50
C PRO A 62 6.12 -13.72 -5.87
N PHE A 63 5.88 -15.01 -5.75
CA PHE A 63 6.83 -15.97 -5.21
C PHE A 63 6.95 -17.16 -6.16
N THR A 64 8.19 -17.49 -6.51
CA THR A 64 8.51 -18.73 -7.22
C THR A 64 8.85 -19.79 -6.19
N ALA A 65 7.95 -20.75 -6.00
CA ALA A 65 8.22 -21.88 -5.11
C ALA A 65 9.39 -22.73 -5.67
N PRO A 66 10.42 -23.04 -4.86
CA PRO A 66 11.57 -23.83 -5.32
C PRO A 66 11.23 -25.27 -5.74
N ASN A 67 10.03 -25.77 -5.42
CA ASN A 67 9.70 -27.18 -5.42
C ASN A 67 8.34 -27.52 -6.07
N GLN A 68 7.98 -26.88 -7.19
CA GLN A 68 7.14 -27.62 -8.13
C GLN A 68 8.04 -28.68 -8.76
N VAL A 69 7.91 -29.92 -8.26
CA VAL A 69 8.54 -31.11 -8.83
C VAL A 69 8.39 -31.01 -10.34
N HIS A 70 9.52 -30.91 -11.03
CA HIS A 70 9.57 -31.00 -12.48
C HIS A 70 9.07 -32.39 -12.87
N ASP A 71 7.76 -32.56 -12.98
CA ASP A 71 7.20 -33.68 -13.73
C ASP A 71 7.82 -33.59 -15.12
N VAL A 72 8.41 -34.70 -15.55
CA VAL A 72 9.23 -34.81 -16.77
C VAL A 72 8.46 -34.36 -18.04
N ALA A 73 7.13 -34.20 -17.93
CA ALA A 73 6.25 -33.63 -18.96
C ALA A 73 6.30 -32.10 -19.08
N ASN A 74 6.55 -31.35 -17.99
CA ASN A 74 6.56 -29.86 -18.00
C ASN A 74 7.90 -29.25 -18.44
N GLN A 75 8.92 -30.06 -18.70
CA GLN A 75 10.20 -29.59 -19.24
C GLN A 75 10.09 -29.08 -20.69
N LEU A 76 9.00 -29.39 -21.39
CA LEU A 76 8.78 -28.99 -22.79
C LEU A 76 8.01 -27.66 -22.95
N THR A 77 7.41 -27.12 -21.88
CA THR A 77 6.55 -25.92 -21.95
C THR A 77 7.10 -24.69 -21.23
N GLY A 78 8.12 -24.84 -20.36
CA GLY A 78 8.77 -23.69 -19.71
C GLY A 78 7.86 -22.84 -18.82
N GLN A 79 6.70 -23.35 -18.43
CA GLN A 79 5.74 -22.62 -17.61
C GLN A 79 6.21 -22.59 -16.15
N VAL A 80 6.84 -21.48 -15.78
CA VAL A 80 7.06 -21.11 -14.38
C VAL A 80 5.70 -20.66 -13.82
N THR A 81 5.10 -21.47 -12.95
CA THR A 81 3.89 -21.06 -12.21
C THR A 81 4.31 -20.07 -11.13
N THR A 82 4.15 -18.77 -11.39
CA THR A 82 4.30 -17.73 -10.36
C THR A 82 3.09 -17.81 -9.43
N ALA A 83 3.32 -18.14 -8.16
CA ALA A 83 2.30 -18.05 -7.11
C ALA A 83 2.35 -16.66 -6.47
N GLU A 84 1.25 -16.20 -5.87
CA GLU A 84 1.26 -15.01 -5.02
C GLU A 84 1.28 -15.43 -3.55
N ALA A 85 2.21 -14.86 -2.78
CA ALA A 85 2.28 -15.05 -1.34
C ALA A 85 1.62 -13.87 -0.63
N SER A 86 0.65 -14.15 0.25
CA SER A 86 0.00 -13.15 1.09
C SER A 86 0.96 -12.63 2.16
N LEU A 87 1.18 -11.32 2.14
CA LEU A 87 2.13 -10.62 3.02
C LEU A 87 1.42 -10.06 4.25
N SER A 88 0.28 -9.43 4.03
CA SER A 88 -0.55 -8.82 5.09
C SER A 88 -1.94 -8.49 4.55
N ILE A 89 -2.89 -8.31 5.47
CA ILE A 89 -4.20 -7.74 5.20
C ILE A 89 -4.25 -6.39 5.90
N VAL A 90 -4.60 -5.34 5.17
CA VAL A 90 -4.80 -3.99 5.71
C VAL A 90 -6.29 -3.66 5.74
N GLY A 91 -6.75 -3.05 6.82
CA GLY A 91 -8.16 -2.76 7.07
C GLY A 91 -8.42 -1.27 7.28
N ILE A 92 -9.61 -0.96 7.78
CA ILE A 92 -10.08 0.42 8.00
C ILE A 92 -9.05 1.23 8.81
N GLY A 93 -8.65 2.37 8.25
CA GLY A 93 -7.67 3.29 8.83
C GLY A 93 -6.22 3.00 8.48
N ASP A 94 -5.94 1.85 7.87
CA ASP A 94 -4.60 1.52 7.39
C ASP A 94 -4.30 2.19 6.04
N ILE A 95 -3.01 2.37 5.79
CA ILE A 95 -2.47 2.95 4.57
C ILE A 95 -1.76 1.89 3.74
N PHE A 96 -1.96 1.93 2.41
CA PHE A 96 -1.18 1.17 1.43
C PHE A 96 -0.76 2.05 0.24
N GLY A 97 0.19 1.57 -0.56
CA GLY A 97 0.77 2.38 -1.67
C GLY A 97 1.68 3.53 -1.21
N TRP A 98 2.12 3.53 0.06
CA TRP A 98 3.01 4.57 0.60
C TRP A 98 4.33 4.73 -0.17
N SER A 99 4.78 3.67 -0.87
CA SER A 99 6.02 3.72 -1.65
C SER A 99 5.93 4.66 -2.86
N GLY A 100 4.73 5.14 -3.24
CA GLY A 100 4.57 6.22 -4.22
C GLY A 100 5.09 7.58 -3.73
N LEU A 101 5.27 7.75 -2.42
CA LEU A 101 5.87 8.97 -1.84
C LEU A 101 7.40 8.98 -1.89
N ILE A 102 8.04 7.82 -2.10
CA ILE A 102 9.48 7.64 -1.94
C ILE A 102 10.10 7.14 -3.26
N PRO A 103 11.18 7.75 -3.79
CA PRO A 103 11.86 7.24 -4.98
C PRO A 103 12.22 5.75 -4.84
N PRO A 104 12.02 4.91 -5.87
CA PRO A 104 11.68 5.23 -7.25
C PRO A 104 10.17 5.29 -7.57
N TYR A 105 9.31 5.51 -6.56
CA TYR A 105 7.85 5.62 -6.68
C TYR A 105 7.20 4.34 -7.22
N LYS A 106 7.78 3.19 -6.89
CA LYS A 106 7.33 1.88 -7.36
C LYS A 106 6.57 1.13 -6.29
N ALA A 107 5.56 0.40 -6.71
CA ALA A 107 4.88 -0.58 -5.88
C ALA A 107 5.85 -1.68 -5.46
N THR A 108 5.94 -1.95 -4.16
CA THR A 108 6.79 -3.01 -3.59
C THR A 108 6.05 -4.34 -3.44
N ALA A 109 4.77 -4.36 -3.77
CA ALA A 109 3.84 -5.48 -3.62
C ALA A 109 2.60 -5.18 -4.48
N THR A 110 1.78 -6.20 -4.71
CA THR A 110 0.44 -6.08 -5.29
C THR A 110 -0.58 -5.77 -4.19
N ALA A 111 -1.57 -4.94 -4.47
CA ALA A 111 -2.66 -4.63 -3.56
C ALA A 111 -4.01 -4.91 -4.22
N THR A 112 -4.79 -5.81 -3.62
CA THR A 112 -6.09 -6.26 -4.15
C THR A 112 -7.15 -6.16 -3.07
N MET A 113 -8.31 -5.59 -3.41
CA MET A 113 -9.46 -5.51 -2.52
C MET A 113 -9.97 -6.92 -2.20
N LEU A 114 -10.01 -7.29 -0.91
CA LEU A 114 -10.42 -8.62 -0.46
C LEU A 114 -11.91 -8.68 -0.14
N THR A 115 -12.46 -7.59 0.40
CA THR A 115 -13.90 -7.44 0.65
C THR A 115 -14.38 -6.14 0.01
N PRO A 116 -15.61 -6.06 -0.55
CA PRO A 116 -16.11 -4.82 -1.13
C PRO A 116 -16.05 -3.66 -0.12
N GLY A 117 -15.73 -2.47 -0.59
CA GLY A 117 -15.55 -1.32 0.29
C GLY A 117 -15.02 -0.09 -0.42
N ARG A 118 -14.39 0.79 0.36
CA ARG A 118 -14.03 2.14 -0.07
C ARG A 118 -12.63 2.51 0.39
N VAL A 119 -11.94 3.25 -0.46
CA VAL A 119 -10.63 3.82 -0.16
C VAL A 119 -10.61 5.29 -0.53
N VAL A 120 -9.79 6.06 0.18
CA VAL A 120 -9.39 7.40 -0.26
C VAL A 120 -8.06 7.28 -0.99
N ALA A 121 -8.06 7.57 -2.29
CA ALA A 121 -6.87 7.66 -3.11
C ALA A 121 -6.32 9.09 -3.06
N ILE A 122 -5.04 9.25 -2.73
CA ILE A 122 -4.39 10.55 -2.55
C ILE A 122 -3.22 10.65 -3.53
N ASN A 123 -3.25 11.67 -4.39
CA ASN A 123 -2.27 11.85 -5.46
C ASN A 123 -0.88 12.17 -4.88
N THR A 124 0.06 11.23 -5.06
CA THR A 124 1.42 11.36 -4.54
C THR A 124 2.26 12.39 -5.28
N GLU A 125 2.00 12.62 -6.57
CA GLU A 125 2.76 13.58 -7.38
C GLU A 125 2.44 15.01 -6.98
N ALA A 126 1.16 15.34 -6.90
CA ALA A 126 0.71 16.65 -6.45
C ALA A 126 1.21 16.94 -5.03
N LEU A 127 1.17 15.96 -4.12
CA LEU A 127 1.72 16.15 -2.78
C LEU A 127 3.23 16.39 -2.76
N ARG A 128 4.00 15.73 -3.64
CA ARG A 128 5.44 16.00 -3.72
C ARG A 128 5.70 17.45 -4.16
N GLU A 129 4.85 18.03 -4.99
CA GLU A 129 4.91 19.46 -5.34
C GLU A 129 4.60 20.34 -4.12
N GLU A 130 3.54 20.02 -3.37
CA GLU A 130 3.19 20.72 -2.13
C GLU A 130 4.33 20.69 -1.10
N PHE A 131 5.03 19.56 -0.99
CA PHE A 131 6.18 19.43 -0.09
C PHE A 131 7.35 20.33 -0.46
N THR A 132 7.44 20.84 -1.68
CA THR A 132 8.49 21.81 -2.04
C THR A 132 8.21 23.20 -1.45
N THR A 133 6.95 23.47 -1.10
CA THR A 133 6.50 24.75 -0.53
C THR A 133 6.31 24.65 0.99
N ASP A 134 5.76 23.53 1.48
CA ASP A 134 5.64 23.21 2.91
C ASP A 134 6.53 22.00 3.27
N TRP A 135 7.79 22.30 3.63
CA TRP A 135 8.75 21.27 4.02
C TRP A 135 8.37 20.57 5.34
N GLN A 136 7.64 21.25 6.22
CA GLN A 136 7.18 20.65 7.47
C GLN A 136 6.14 19.58 7.17
N PHE A 137 5.19 19.86 6.27
CA PHE A 137 4.22 18.89 5.80
C PHE A 137 4.91 17.67 5.16
N GLY A 138 5.86 17.91 4.25
CA GLY A 138 6.64 16.86 3.63
C GLY A 138 7.38 16.00 4.66
N TYR A 139 8.07 16.62 5.61
CA TYR A 139 8.76 15.90 6.69
C TYR A 139 7.80 15.03 7.51
N GLN A 140 6.66 15.58 7.93
CA GLN A 140 5.67 14.85 8.72
C GLN A 140 5.09 13.65 7.97
N LEU A 141 4.79 13.78 6.67
CA LEU A 141 4.26 12.66 5.89
C LEU A 141 5.34 11.59 5.63
N MET A 142 6.59 11.99 5.40
CA MET A 142 7.71 11.05 5.26
C MET A 142 8.00 10.29 6.56
N GLU A 143 7.92 10.96 7.71
CA GLU A 143 8.06 10.32 9.02
C GLU A 143 6.97 9.25 9.21
N LYS A 144 5.72 9.57 8.88
CA LYS A 144 4.59 8.63 8.93
C LYS A 144 4.77 7.44 7.98
N ALA A 145 5.23 7.69 6.75
CA ALA A 145 5.54 6.63 5.80
C ALA A 145 6.66 5.72 6.37
N ALA A 146 7.72 6.30 6.93
CA ALA A 146 8.81 5.55 7.55
C ALA A 146 8.35 4.70 8.75
N GLN A 147 7.40 5.18 9.53
CA GLN A 147 6.78 4.42 10.62
C GLN A 147 6.01 3.19 10.09
N VAL A 148 5.24 3.35 9.01
CA VAL A 148 4.55 2.22 8.33
C VAL A 148 5.55 1.19 7.83
N ILE A 149 6.64 1.64 7.19
CA ILE A 149 7.72 0.74 6.72
C ILE A 149 8.34 -0.01 7.90
N SER A 150 8.69 0.71 8.96
CA SER A 150 9.32 0.14 10.15
C SER A 150 8.44 -0.92 10.79
N GLN A 151 7.12 -0.67 10.86
CA GLN A 151 6.16 -1.63 11.38
C GLN A 151 6.07 -2.87 10.50
N ARG A 152 5.88 -2.70 9.19
CA ARG A 152 5.80 -3.83 8.25
C ARG A 152 7.08 -4.69 8.26
N LEU A 153 8.26 -4.07 8.32
CA LEU A 153 9.53 -4.81 8.43
C LEU A 153 9.63 -5.61 9.73
N ARG A 154 9.14 -5.09 10.86
CA ARG A 154 9.06 -5.85 12.11
C ARG A 154 8.12 -7.04 11.97
N ASP A 155 6.95 -6.83 11.40
CA ASP A 155 5.93 -7.88 11.25
C ASP A 155 6.43 -9.02 10.36
N LEU A 156 7.05 -8.69 9.23
CA LEU A 156 7.68 -9.66 8.32
C LEU A 156 8.82 -10.43 8.98
N ARG A 157 9.63 -9.77 9.81
CA ARG A 157 10.68 -10.44 10.56
C ARG A 157 10.10 -11.46 11.55
N VAL A 158 9.02 -11.12 12.25
CA VAL A 158 8.37 -12.04 13.18
C VAL A 158 7.74 -13.22 12.44
N GLN A 159 7.05 -12.97 11.32
CA GLN A 159 6.43 -14.01 10.50
C GLN A 159 7.47 -14.97 9.91
N SER A 160 8.57 -14.46 9.36
CA SER A 160 9.64 -15.30 8.80
C SER A 160 10.35 -16.14 9.86
N LEU A 161 10.56 -15.61 11.07
CA LEU A 161 11.08 -16.40 12.19
C LEU A 161 10.10 -17.48 12.64
N ALA A 162 8.80 -17.19 12.69
CA ALA A 162 7.78 -18.17 13.04
C ALA A 162 7.74 -19.37 12.06
N GLN A 163 8.06 -19.16 10.78
CA GLN A 163 8.17 -20.23 9.79
C GLN A 163 9.45 -21.07 9.91
N LEU A 164 10.45 -20.61 10.67
CA LEU A 164 11.73 -21.31 10.87
C LEU A 164 11.78 -22.13 12.17
N ILE A 165 10.78 -21.99 13.05
CA ILE A 165 10.71 -22.76 14.29
C ILE A 165 9.82 -23.99 14.04
N PRO A 166 10.36 -25.22 14.15
CA PRO A 166 9.63 -26.47 13.86
C PRO A 166 8.56 -26.81 14.90
#